data_AF-A0A1Q3RFQ8-F1
#
_entry.id   AF-A0A1Q3RFQ8-F1
#
_cell.length_a   1.000
_cell.length_b   1.000
_cell.length_c   1.000
_cell.angle_alpha   90.00
_cell.angle_beta   90.00
_cell.angle_gamma   90.00
#
_symmetry.space_group_name_H-M   'P 1'
#
loop_
_entity.id
_entity.type
_entity.pdbx_description
1 polymer ?
#
loop_
_entity_poly.entity_id
_entity_poly.type
_entity_poly.pdbx_seq_one_letter_code
_entity_poly.pdbx_strand_id
1 'polypeptide(L)'
;MKRNLSLKKIVLSCIAIVLIAAPTMSFADTVTPTEKIDAYRTKLTEVIGNYAPELQSTFDGLWEEHDALHASLKAERERIFSENAAEGKSFMESIKASLLSKELTREEAKVQIEAYRAGLKAERESTQAEIDALKASYDVPEGTVKALNEALKSAVEADDSEAVVAALTEIINSLTQHLTFDQAKLDLLMTK
;
A
#
# COMPACT_ATOMS: atom_id res chain seq x y z
N MET A 1 30.91 29.17 1.53
CA MET A 1 30.18 28.29 2.47
C MET A 1 28.82 28.89 2.88
N LYS A 2 27.79 28.81 2.03
CA LYS A 2 26.42 29.29 2.35
C LYS A 2 25.29 28.36 1.86
N ARG A 3 25.59 27.12 1.44
CA ARG A 3 24.59 26.16 0.92
C ARG A 3 23.92 25.30 2.01
N ASN A 4 24.56 25.07 3.17
CA ASN A 4 24.03 24.15 4.20
C ASN A 4 22.90 24.69 5.09
N LEU A 5 22.68 26.01 5.16
CA LEU A 5 21.61 26.56 6.01
C LEU A 5 20.21 26.46 5.37
N SER A 6 20.16 26.36 4.04
CA SER A 6 18.90 26.21 3.29
C SER A 6 18.42 24.76 3.32
N LEU A 7 19.33 23.80 3.13
CA LEU A 7 19.01 22.37 3.20
C LEU A 7 18.53 21.96 4.60
N LYS A 8 19.21 22.40 5.68
CA LYS A 8 18.74 22.13 7.05
C LYS A 8 17.33 22.64 7.29
N LYS A 9 16.94 23.78 6.71
CA LYS A 9 15.58 24.34 6.84
C LYS A 9 14.53 23.60 5.98
N ILE A 10 14.90 23.14 4.78
CA ILE A 10 14.01 22.39 3.88
C ILE A 10 13.74 20.97 4.43
N VAL A 11 14.77 20.33 4.98
CA VAL A 11 14.71 19.01 5.64
C VAL A 11 13.91 19.10 6.96
N LEU A 12 14.14 20.12 7.79
CA LEU A 12 13.37 20.33 9.04
C LEU A 12 11.89 20.67 8.81
N SER A 13 11.55 21.38 7.71
CA SER A 13 10.20 21.89 7.48
C SER A 13 9.22 20.82 6.99
N CYS A 14 9.68 19.71 6.44
CA CYS A 14 8.81 18.84 5.64
C CYS A 14 8.89 17.34 5.99
N ILE A 15 9.77 16.89 6.89
CA ILE A 15 9.81 15.48 7.35
C ILE A 15 8.79 15.31 8.49
N ALA A 16 7.52 15.34 8.09
CA ALA A 16 6.35 15.14 8.92
C ALA A 16 5.36 14.13 8.30
N ILE A 17 5.79 13.40 7.27
CA ILE A 17 4.90 12.75 6.30
C ILE A 17 5.41 11.35 5.97
N VAL A 18 5.05 10.35 6.77
CA VAL A 18 5.10 8.93 6.38
C VAL A 18 3.83 8.28 6.89
N LEU A 19 3.15 7.53 6.01
CA LEU A 19 1.87 6.90 6.28
C LEU A 19 1.99 5.38 6.08
N ILE A 20 2.68 4.75 7.03
CA ILE A 20 2.23 3.49 7.63
C ILE A 20 2.42 3.71 9.14
N ALA A 21 1.32 3.65 9.90
CA ALA A 21 1.13 4.12 11.28
C ALA A 21 0.89 5.64 11.45
N ALA A 22 -0.37 6.09 11.30
CA ALA A 22 -0.85 7.26 12.04
C ALA A 22 -1.24 6.79 13.45
N PRO A 23 -0.91 7.49 14.57
CA PRO A 23 -1.15 8.93 14.70
C PRO A 23 -0.04 9.69 15.48
N THR A 24 0.47 10.80 14.93
CA THR A 24 0.75 12.06 15.66
C THR A 24 1.39 13.09 14.72
N MET A 25 0.76 13.50 13.61
CA MET A 25 1.09 14.78 12.96
C MET A 25 -0.15 15.41 12.32
N SER A 26 -0.37 16.69 12.66
CA SER A 26 -1.40 17.55 12.10
C SER A 26 -0.99 17.97 10.69
N PHE A 27 -1.66 17.41 9.69
CA PHE A 27 -1.83 18.07 8.41
C PHE A 27 -3.04 18.99 8.52
N ALA A 28 -3.10 20.08 7.76
CA ALA A 28 -4.40 20.62 7.43
C ALA A 28 -5.23 19.48 6.82
N ASP A 29 -6.50 19.33 7.22
CA ASP A 29 -7.40 18.21 6.85
C ASP A 29 -7.63 18.02 5.32
N THR A 30 -6.91 18.75 4.48
CA THR A 30 -7.11 18.87 3.03
C THR A 30 -6.06 18.19 2.15
N VAL A 31 -4.99 17.59 2.70
CA VAL A 31 -3.93 16.94 1.88
C VAL A 31 -4.23 15.46 1.68
N THR A 32 -4.35 15.04 0.42
CA THR A 32 -4.66 13.67 0.01
C THR A 32 -3.50 12.69 0.25
N PRO A 33 -3.75 11.38 0.35
CA PRO A 33 -2.69 10.37 0.44
C PRO A 33 -1.70 10.40 -0.73
N THR A 34 -2.16 10.65 -1.95
CA THR A 34 -1.31 10.73 -3.15
C THR A 34 -0.33 11.91 -3.07
N GLU A 35 -0.81 13.10 -2.68
CA GLU A 35 0.05 14.28 -2.51
C GLU A 35 1.14 14.06 -1.44
N LYS A 36 0.85 13.26 -0.42
CA LYS A 36 1.84 12.89 0.61
C LYS A 36 2.93 11.97 0.06
N ILE A 37 2.56 11.02 -0.80
CA ILE A 37 3.47 10.07 -1.45
C ILE A 37 4.39 10.82 -2.43
N ASP A 38 3.85 11.71 -3.25
CA ASP A 38 4.63 12.50 -4.20
C ASP A 38 5.62 13.45 -3.50
N ALA A 39 5.19 14.07 -2.40
CA ALA A 39 6.05 14.91 -1.57
C ALA A 39 7.15 14.10 -0.87
N TYR A 40 6.91 12.83 -0.56
CA TYR A 40 7.93 11.93 0.00
C TYR A 40 8.95 11.54 -1.07
N ARG A 41 8.49 11.12 -2.25
CA ARG A 41 9.35 10.81 -3.41
C ARG A 41 10.28 11.97 -3.74
N THR A 42 9.72 13.17 -3.87
CA THR A 42 10.49 14.39 -4.19
C THR A 42 11.63 14.63 -3.20
N LYS A 43 11.38 14.43 -1.90
CA LYS A 43 12.41 14.62 -0.86
C LYS A 43 13.49 13.55 -0.90
N LEU A 44 13.10 12.28 -1.09
CA LEU A 44 14.09 11.23 -1.24
C LEU A 44 14.97 11.47 -2.47
N THR A 45 14.39 11.87 -3.60
CA THR A 45 15.15 12.29 -4.79
C THR A 45 16.12 13.43 -4.47
N GLU A 46 15.70 14.45 -3.72
CA GLU A 46 16.61 15.54 -3.31
C GLU A 46 17.75 15.04 -2.40
N VAL A 47 17.45 14.21 -1.39
CA VAL A 47 18.47 13.70 -0.46
C VAL A 47 19.43 12.76 -1.18
N ILE A 48 18.93 11.86 -2.02
CA ILE A 48 19.73 10.96 -2.86
C ILE A 48 20.65 11.78 -3.77
N GLY A 49 20.12 12.75 -4.52
CA GLY A 49 20.94 13.59 -5.41
C GLY A 49 22.05 14.37 -4.71
N ASN A 50 21.91 14.67 -3.42
CA ASN A 50 22.90 15.40 -2.64
C ASN A 50 23.94 14.50 -1.94
N TYR A 51 23.56 13.31 -1.50
CA TYR A 51 24.40 12.46 -0.65
C TYR A 51 24.83 11.14 -1.31
N ALA A 52 24.03 10.61 -2.24
CA ALA A 52 24.22 9.30 -2.86
C ALA A 52 23.70 9.28 -4.32
N PRO A 53 24.17 10.16 -5.21
CA PRO A 53 23.63 10.30 -6.57
C PRO A 53 23.70 9.00 -7.39
N GLU A 54 24.62 8.09 -7.06
CA GLU A 54 24.71 6.76 -7.62
C GLU A 54 23.47 5.88 -7.36
N LEU A 55 22.71 6.14 -6.29
CA LEU A 55 21.47 5.42 -5.96
C LEU A 55 20.25 5.95 -6.74
N GLN A 56 20.37 7.11 -7.41
CA GLN A 56 19.24 7.80 -8.04
C GLN A 56 18.53 6.93 -9.09
N SER A 57 19.27 6.30 -9.98
CA SER A 57 18.69 5.46 -11.03
C SER A 57 17.96 4.25 -10.46
N THR A 58 18.46 3.65 -9.37
CA THR A 58 17.81 2.52 -8.70
C THR A 58 16.53 2.97 -8.02
N PHE A 59 16.57 4.08 -7.29
CA PHE A 59 15.39 4.64 -6.63
C PHE A 59 14.28 4.98 -7.63
N ASP A 60 14.62 5.66 -8.73
CA ASP A 60 13.64 6.04 -9.75
C ASP A 60 12.99 4.80 -10.40
N GLY A 61 13.79 3.78 -10.74
CA GLY A 61 13.29 2.53 -11.31
C GLY A 61 12.36 1.76 -10.36
N LEU A 62 12.75 1.60 -9.10
CA LEU A 62 11.91 0.95 -8.09
C LEU A 62 10.60 1.72 -7.84
N TRP A 63 10.64 3.05 -7.94
CA TRP A 63 9.43 3.86 -7.78
C TRP A 63 8.47 3.71 -8.96
N GLU A 64 9.00 3.66 -10.19
CA GLU A 64 8.18 3.37 -11.38
C GLU A 64 7.53 1.98 -11.29
N GLU A 65 8.28 0.97 -10.83
CA GLU A 65 7.74 -0.37 -10.55
C GLU A 65 6.64 -0.34 -9.49
N HIS A 66 6.82 0.43 -8.41
CA HIS A 66 5.82 0.63 -7.37
C HIS A 66 4.51 1.22 -7.93
N ASP A 67 4.61 2.30 -8.72
CA ASP A 67 3.44 2.96 -9.30
C ASP A 67 2.68 2.00 -10.25
N ALA A 68 3.42 1.25 -11.07
CA ALA A 68 2.83 0.27 -11.98
C ALA A 68 2.14 -0.88 -11.24
N LEU A 69 2.77 -1.40 -10.18
CA LEU A 69 2.25 -2.51 -9.40
C LEU A 69 1.02 -2.11 -8.59
N HIS A 70 1.01 -0.91 -8.00
CA HIS A 70 -0.16 -0.35 -7.32
C HIS A 70 -1.34 -0.12 -8.27
N ALA A 71 -1.08 0.33 -9.49
CA ALA A 71 -2.11 0.46 -10.52
C ALA A 71 -2.73 -0.91 -10.86
N SER A 72 -1.90 -1.94 -11.04
CA SER A 72 -2.34 -3.32 -11.29
C SER A 72 -3.14 -3.89 -10.11
N LEU A 73 -2.66 -3.74 -8.87
CA LEU A 73 -3.38 -4.16 -7.66
C LEU A 73 -4.74 -3.47 -7.52
N LYS A 74 -4.84 -2.20 -7.89
CA LYS A 74 -6.11 -1.46 -7.89
C LYS A 74 -7.07 -2.03 -8.94
N ALA A 75 -6.60 -2.19 -10.17
CA ALA A 75 -7.40 -2.74 -11.27
C ALA A 75 -7.92 -4.14 -10.94
N GLU A 76 -7.08 -4.99 -10.34
CA GLU A 76 -7.45 -6.35 -9.98
C GLU A 76 -8.52 -6.39 -8.87
N ARG A 77 -8.42 -5.51 -7.87
CA ARG A 77 -9.49 -5.37 -6.86
C ARG A 77 -10.79 -4.87 -7.45
N GLU A 78 -10.73 -3.94 -8.40
CA GLU A 78 -11.91 -3.43 -9.10
C GLU A 78 -12.57 -4.52 -9.96
N ARG A 79 -11.77 -5.39 -10.61
CA ARG A 79 -12.25 -6.58 -11.33
C ARG A 79 -13.00 -7.53 -10.40
N ILE A 80 -12.36 -7.98 -9.32
CA ILE A 80 -12.94 -8.90 -8.33
C ILE A 80 -14.24 -8.32 -7.74
N PHE A 81 -14.25 -7.02 -7.42
CA PHE A 81 -15.46 -6.37 -6.89
C PHE A 81 -16.59 -6.37 -7.92
N SER A 82 -16.28 -6.07 -9.18
CA SER A 82 -17.27 -6.01 -10.26
C SER A 82 -17.87 -7.38 -10.56
N GLU A 83 -17.04 -8.43 -10.60
CA GLU A 83 -17.48 -9.82 -10.80
C GLU A 83 -18.37 -10.29 -9.64
N ASN A 84 -17.93 -10.10 -8.39
CA ASN A 84 -18.74 -10.42 -7.22
C ASN A 84 -20.09 -9.69 -7.21
N ALA A 85 -20.12 -8.42 -7.64
CA ALA A 85 -21.36 -7.66 -7.76
C ALA A 85 -22.29 -8.22 -8.84
N ALA A 86 -21.74 -8.64 -9.98
CA ALA A 86 -22.49 -9.25 -11.08
C ALA A 86 -23.05 -10.62 -10.68
N GLU A 87 -22.24 -11.47 -10.05
CA GLU A 87 -22.65 -12.77 -9.53
C GLU A 87 -23.73 -12.63 -8.46
N GLY A 88 -23.53 -11.72 -7.50
CA GLY A 88 -24.53 -11.45 -6.46
C GLY A 88 -25.85 -10.95 -7.03
N LYS A 89 -25.81 -10.13 -8.08
CA LYS A 89 -27.03 -9.71 -8.80
C LYS A 89 -27.70 -10.90 -9.48
N SER A 90 -26.96 -11.72 -10.21
CA SER A 90 -27.49 -12.91 -10.90
C SER A 90 -28.12 -13.90 -9.92
N PHE A 91 -27.46 -14.16 -8.80
CA PHE A 91 -27.98 -15.00 -7.72
C PHE A 91 -29.31 -14.46 -7.17
N MET A 92 -29.39 -13.16 -6.88
CA MET A 92 -30.62 -12.54 -6.38
C MET A 92 -31.76 -12.56 -7.41
N GLU A 93 -31.46 -12.38 -8.69
CA GLU A 93 -32.43 -12.50 -9.78
C GLU A 93 -32.95 -13.93 -9.92
N SER A 94 -32.07 -14.94 -9.79
CA SER A 94 -32.46 -16.35 -9.76
C SER A 94 -33.41 -16.66 -8.59
N ILE A 95 -33.08 -16.23 -7.38
CA ILE A 95 -33.96 -16.40 -6.20
C ILE A 95 -35.34 -15.75 -6.43
N LYS A 96 -35.36 -14.53 -7.01
CA LYS A 96 -36.61 -13.84 -7.32
C LYS A 96 -37.44 -14.60 -8.36
N ALA A 97 -36.81 -15.15 -9.40
CA ALA A 97 -37.48 -15.94 -10.41
C ALA A 97 -38.11 -17.21 -9.80
N SER A 98 -37.37 -17.94 -8.95
CA SER A 98 -37.87 -19.15 -8.30
C SER A 98 -39.00 -18.89 -7.29
N LEU A 99 -39.01 -17.72 -6.62
CA LEU A 99 -40.14 -17.28 -5.80
C LEU A 99 -41.40 -17.00 -6.65
N LEU A 100 -41.23 -16.38 -7.82
CA LEU A 100 -42.34 -16.06 -8.74
C LEU A 100 -42.92 -17.32 -9.39
N SER A 101 -42.07 -18.31 -9.74
CA SER A 101 -42.48 -19.61 -10.27
C SER A 101 -43.04 -20.56 -9.19
N LYS A 102 -42.94 -20.18 -7.90
CA LYS A 102 -43.31 -21.00 -6.73
C LYS A 102 -42.49 -22.30 -6.60
N GLU A 103 -41.32 -22.36 -7.22
CA GLU A 103 -40.35 -23.44 -7.03
C GLU A 103 -39.62 -23.33 -5.68
N LEU A 104 -39.67 -22.15 -5.06
CA LEU A 104 -39.06 -21.86 -3.78
C LEU A 104 -40.05 -21.15 -2.86
N THR A 105 -40.07 -21.52 -1.59
CA THR A 105 -40.76 -20.76 -0.54
C THR A 105 -39.92 -19.58 -0.07
N ARG A 106 -40.55 -18.65 0.65
CA ARG A 106 -39.84 -17.48 1.20
C ARG A 106 -38.80 -17.88 2.25
N GLU A 107 -39.11 -18.88 3.06
CA GLU A 107 -38.24 -19.43 4.09
C GLU A 107 -37.02 -20.10 3.47
N GLU A 108 -37.20 -20.93 2.45
CA GLU A 108 -36.08 -21.54 1.70
C GLU A 108 -35.22 -20.49 1.01
N ALA A 109 -35.82 -19.44 0.43
CA ALA A 109 -35.08 -18.35 -0.22
C ALA A 109 -34.21 -17.60 0.78
N LYS A 110 -34.74 -17.36 1.99
CA LYS A 110 -33.99 -16.73 3.08
C LYS A 110 -32.77 -17.57 3.46
N VAL A 111 -32.94 -18.89 3.62
CA VAL A 111 -31.83 -19.80 3.94
C VAL A 111 -30.76 -19.77 2.85
N GLN A 112 -31.13 -19.78 1.57
CA GLN A 112 -30.17 -19.72 0.47
C GLN A 112 -29.41 -18.39 0.43
N ILE A 113 -30.10 -17.25 0.66
CA ILE A 113 -29.46 -15.93 0.73
C ILE A 113 -28.48 -15.85 1.91
N GLU A 114 -28.86 -16.37 3.07
CA GLU A 114 -27.99 -16.41 4.25
C GLU A 114 -26.75 -17.28 4.01
N ALA A 115 -26.93 -18.46 3.40
CA ALA A 115 -25.82 -19.33 3.01
C ALA A 115 -24.88 -18.67 2.00
N TYR A 116 -25.42 -18.00 0.98
CA TYR A 116 -24.63 -17.25 0.00
C TYR A 116 -23.79 -16.15 0.66
N ARG A 117 -24.40 -15.35 1.55
CA ARG A 117 -23.68 -14.31 2.31
C ARG A 117 -22.60 -14.88 3.22
N ALA A 118 -22.87 -16.02 3.87
CA ALA A 118 -21.89 -16.70 4.70
C ALA A 118 -20.69 -17.20 3.87
N GLY A 119 -20.95 -17.73 2.68
CA GLY A 119 -19.92 -18.13 1.71
C GLY A 119 -19.01 -16.97 1.31
N LEU A 120 -19.59 -15.86 0.86
CA LEU A 120 -18.82 -14.65 0.50
C LEU A 120 -17.99 -14.12 1.68
N LYS A 121 -18.53 -14.18 2.89
CA LYS A 121 -17.80 -13.76 4.10
C LYS A 121 -16.59 -14.68 4.34
N ALA A 122 -16.79 -16.00 4.29
CA ALA A 122 -15.71 -16.97 4.50
C ALA A 122 -14.60 -16.84 3.45
N GLU A 123 -14.95 -16.59 2.18
CA GLU A 123 -13.99 -16.37 1.10
C GLU A 123 -13.14 -15.11 1.32
N ARG A 124 -13.76 -14.01 1.75
CA ARG A 124 -13.03 -12.78 2.12
C ARG A 124 -12.10 -13.01 3.30
N GLU A 125 -12.55 -13.75 4.31
CA GLU A 125 -11.73 -14.09 5.48
C GLU A 125 -10.55 -14.99 5.09
N SER A 126 -10.75 -15.98 4.20
CA SER A 126 -9.67 -16.82 3.65
C SER A 126 -8.65 -15.98 2.89
N THR A 127 -9.10 -15.12 1.97
CA THR A 127 -8.22 -14.26 1.18
C THR A 127 -7.43 -13.31 2.08
N GLN A 128 -8.06 -12.76 3.12
CA GLN A 128 -7.38 -11.91 4.09
C GLN A 128 -6.32 -12.68 4.89
N ALA A 129 -6.62 -13.91 5.32
CA ALA A 129 -5.65 -14.77 6.01
C ALA A 129 -4.44 -15.11 5.11
N GLU A 130 -4.68 -15.37 3.82
CA GLU A 130 -3.61 -15.59 2.83
C GLU A 130 -2.74 -14.32 2.66
N ILE A 131 -3.35 -13.14 2.58
CA ILE A 131 -2.61 -11.86 2.56
C ILE A 131 -1.79 -11.64 3.82
N ASP A 132 -2.33 -11.96 5.01
CA ASP A 132 -1.61 -11.79 6.26
C ASP A 132 -0.44 -12.80 6.40
N ALA A 133 -0.60 -14.01 5.87
CA ALA A 133 0.50 -14.97 5.74
C ALA A 133 1.60 -14.47 4.79
N LEU A 134 1.23 -13.83 3.67
CA LEU A 134 2.20 -13.17 2.79
C LEU A 134 2.95 -12.06 3.53
N LYS A 135 2.25 -11.18 4.26
CA LYS A 135 2.90 -10.09 5.02
C LYS A 135 3.94 -10.62 6.01
N ALA A 136 3.61 -11.71 6.72
CA ALA A 136 4.53 -12.35 7.65
C ALA A 136 5.74 -13.00 6.95
N SER A 137 5.55 -13.53 5.74
CA SER A 137 6.60 -14.20 4.97
C SER A 137 7.59 -13.23 4.34
N TYR A 138 7.12 -12.04 3.94
CA TYR A 138 7.96 -11.00 3.33
C TYR A 138 8.50 -9.98 4.35
N ASP A 139 8.30 -10.24 5.65
CA ASP A 139 8.78 -9.43 6.78
C ASP A 139 8.68 -7.94 6.49
N VAL A 140 7.45 -7.46 6.24
CA VAL A 140 7.15 -6.03 6.10
C VAL A 140 6.87 -5.50 7.50
N PRO A 141 7.88 -5.13 8.32
CA PRO A 141 7.69 -4.98 9.74
C PRO A 141 7.09 -3.59 9.97
N GLU A 142 6.01 -3.55 10.73
CA GLU A 142 5.35 -2.30 11.03
C GLU A 142 6.30 -1.39 11.84
N GLY A 143 6.63 -0.23 11.29
CA GLY A 143 7.56 0.72 11.91
C GLY A 143 8.99 0.71 11.38
N THR A 144 9.40 -0.27 10.55
CA THR A 144 10.75 -0.26 9.93
C THR A 144 10.97 0.98 9.08
N VAL A 145 10.03 1.30 8.20
CA VAL A 145 10.11 2.51 7.36
C VAL A 145 10.13 3.79 8.20
N LYS A 146 9.42 3.83 9.34
CA LYS A 146 9.43 4.98 10.25
C LYS A 146 10.81 5.14 10.89
N ALA A 147 11.38 4.06 11.43
CA ALA A 147 12.71 4.06 12.03
C ALA A 147 13.79 4.45 11.02
N LEU A 148 13.71 3.94 9.78
CA LEU A 148 14.62 4.30 8.69
C LEU A 148 14.54 5.79 8.32
N ASN A 149 13.33 6.36 8.27
CA ASN A 149 13.15 7.78 8.02
C ASN A 149 13.63 8.66 9.18
N GLU A 150 13.45 8.22 10.43
CA GLU A 150 14.02 8.90 11.60
C GLU A 150 15.55 8.86 11.58
N ALA A 151 16.14 7.71 11.25
CA ALA A 151 17.58 7.56 11.09
C ALA A 151 18.14 8.45 9.96
N LEU A 152 17.49 8.45 8.79
CA LEU A 152 17.85 9.31 7.67
C LEU A 152 17.81 10.79 8.08
N LYS A 153 16.74 11.20 8.76
CA LYS A 153 16.59 12.57 9.26
C LYS A 153 17.73 12.94 10.20
N SER A 154 18.00 12.12 11.21
CA SER A 154 19.08 12.38 12.17
C SER A 154 20.45 12.45 11.50
N ALA A 155 20.72 11.59 10.51
CA ALA A 155 21.97 11.61 9.75
C ALA A 155 22.12 12.90 8.93
N VAL A 156 21.06 13.35 8.24
CA VAL A 156 21.07 14.62 7.49
C VAL A 156 21.24 15.83 8.42
N GLU A 157 20.59 15.83 9.59
CA GLU A 157 20.74 16.90 10.58
C GLU A 157 22.16 17.02 11.12
N ALA A 158 22.79 15.86 11.35
CA ALA A 158 24.19 15.72 11.78
C ALA A 158 25.21 16.04 10.67
N ASP A 159 24.79 16.17 9.40
CA ASP A 159 25.68 16.30 8.23
C ASP A 159 26.64 15.09 8.11
N ASP A 160 26.16 13.91 8.50
CA ASP A 160 26.90 12.65 8.46
C ASP A 160 26.58 11.91 7.16
N SER A 161 27.38 12.17 6.13
CA SER A 161 27.16 11.60 4.80
C SER A 161 27.18 10.07 4.78
N GLU A 162 28.02 9.42 5.59
CA GLU A 162 28.08 7.95 5.63
C GLU A 162 26.79 7.37 6.21
N ALA A 163 26.30 7.95 7.30
CA ALA A 163 25.02 7.55 7.90
C ALA A 163 23.82 7.85 6.98
N VAL A 164 23.86 8.93 6.20
CA VAL A 164 22.81 9.23 5.20
C VAL A 164 22.78 8.16 4.11
N VAL A 165 23.94 7.82 3.52
CA VAL A 165 24.04 6.79 2.48
C VAL A 165 23.56 5.43 3.02
N ALA A 166 23.93 5.07 4.25
CA ALA A 166 23.48 3.84 4.88
C ALA A 166 21.95 3.81 5.05
N ALA A 167 21.35 4.89 5.57
CA ALA A 167 19.90 4.98 5.73
C ALA A 167 19.15 4.95 4.39
N LEU A 168 19.66 5.62 3.35
CA LEU A 168 19.09 5.57 2.00
C LEU A 168 19.16 4.17 1.40
N THR A 169 20.27 3.46 1.60
CA THR A 169 20.44 2.08 1.14
C THR A 169 19.38 1.16 1.77
N GLU A 170 19.16 1.29 3.07
CA GLU A 170 18.13 0.51 3.77
C GLU A 170 16.70 0.87 3.33
N ILE A 171 16.43 2.15 3.03
CA ILE A 171 15.14 2.57 2.46
C ILE A 171 14.90 1.92 1.09
N ILE A 172 15.92 1.89 0.23
CA ILE A 172 15.85 1.23 -1.07
C ILE A 172 15.61 -0.28 -0.92
N ASN A 173 16.34 -0.94 -0.02
CA ASN A 173 16.12 -2.36 0.28
C ASN A 173 14.70 -2.63 0.78
N SER A 174 14.18 -1.77 1.67
CA SER A 174 12.81 -1.86 2.17
C SER A 174 11.78 -1.66 1.06
N LEU A 175 12.00 -0.73 0.12
CA LEU A 175 11.15 -0.56 -1.06
C LEU A 175 11.15 -1.82 -1.95
N THR A 176 12.32 -2.42 -2.20
CA THR A 176 12.41 -3.68 -2.95
C THR A 176 11.65 -4.83 -2.28
N GLN A 177 11.74 -4.96 -0.95
CA GLN A 177 10.96 -5.95 -0.19
C GLN A 177 9.46 -5.69 -0.32
N HIS A 178 9.05 -4.42 -0.20
CA HIS A 178 7.65 -4.02 -0.35
C HIS A 178 7.10 -4.38 -1.74
N LEU A 179 7.86 -4.11 -2.81
CA LEU A 179 7.50 -4.51 -4.17
C LEU A 179 7.35 -6.02 -4.32
N THR A 180 8.25 -6.78 -3.71
CA THR A 180 8.18 -8.26 -3.76
C THR A 180 6.90 -8.76 -3.08
N PHE A 181 6.54 -8.18 -1.93
CA PHE A 181 5.29 -8.47 -1.25
C PHE A 181 4.07 -8.09 -2.11
N ASP A 182 4.06 -6.90 -2.71
CA ASP A 182 2.93 -6.44 -3.51
C ASP A 182 2.76 -7.26 -4.80
N GLN A 183 3.85 -7.77 -5.37
CA GLN A 183 3.78 -8.69 -6.51
C GLN A 183 3.16 -10.02 -6.09
N ALA A 184 3.61 -10.60 -4.98
CA ALA A 184 3.02 -11.84 -4.47
C ALA A 184 1.53 -11.65 -4.11
N LYS A 185 1.16 -10.48 -3.63
CA LYS A 185 -0.24 -10.11 -3.38
C LYS A 185 -1.05 -9.96 -4.66
N LEU A 186 -0.47 -9.38 -5.72
CA LEU A 186 -1.12 -9.29 -7.02
C LEU A 186 -1.36 -10.70 -7.58
N ASP A 187 -0.34 -11.54 -7.57
CA ASP A 187 -0.42 -12.93 -8.04
C ASP A 187 -1.52 -13.69 -7.28
N LEU A 188 -1.61 -13.52 -5.96
CA LEU A 188 -2.69 -14.08 -5.15
C LEU A 188 -4.07 -13.61 -5.61
N LEU A 189 -4.25 -12.30 -5.79
CA LEU A 189 -5.55 -11.74 -6.18
C LEU A 189 -5.98 -12.18 -7.58
N MET A 190 -5.04 -12.38 -8.51
CA MET A 190 -5.32 -12.91 -9.85
C MET A 190 -5.81 -14.36 -9.85
N THR A 191 -5.68 -15.09 -8.73
CA THR A 191 -6.25 -16.44 -8.56
C THR A 191 -7.65 -16.45 -7.96
N LYS A 192 -8.18 -15.29 -7.57
CA LYS A 192 -9.53 -15.12 -7.02
C LYS A 192 -10.50 -14.74 -8.14
#